data_AF-A0A067R638-F1
#
_entry.id   AF-A0A067R638-F1
#
_cell.length_a   1.000
_cell.length_b   1.000
_cell.length_c   1.000
_cell.angle_alpha   90.00
_cell.angle_beta   90.00
_cell.angle_gamma   90.00
#
_symmetry.space_group_name_H-M   'P 1'
#
loop_
_entity.id
_entity.type
_entity.pdbx_description
1 polymer ?
#
loop_
_entity_poly.entity_id
_entity_poly.type
_entity_poly.pdbx_seq_one_letter_code
_entity_poly.pdbx_strand_id
1 'polypeptide(L)'
;PPPPPYTYIHTYIHTYIHTYIHTYIHTYIHTYIHTYIHTYIHTYIHTYIHTYIHTYIHTYIHTYIHTYIHTYIHTYIHTYIHTYIHTYIHTYIHTYIHTYIHTYIHTYIHTYIHTYIHTYIHTYIHTYIHTYIHTYIHTYIHTYIHTYIHTYIHTYIHTYIHTYIHTYIHTYIHTYIHTYIHTYIHTYIHTYIHTYIHTYIHTYIHTYIRVYIHTHISVCTNRHKIFLQR
;
A
#
# COMPACT_ATOMS: atom_id res chain seq x y z
N PRO A 1 -54.67 -136.49 -60.76
CA PRO A 1 -56.05 -135.98 -60.64
C PRO A 1 -56.03 -134.50 -60.24
N PRO A 2 -56.42 -133.57 -61.14
CA PRO A 2 -56.54 -132.17 -60.77
C PRO A 2 -57.67 -132.05 -59.72
N PRO A 3 -57.53 -131.16 -58.73
CA PRO A 3 -58.62 -130.92 -57.80
C PRO A 3 -59.81 -130.33 -58.59
N PRO A 4 -61.07 -130.59 -58.19
CA PRO A 4 -62.24 -130.22 -59.00
C PRO A 4 -62.26 -128.71 -59.25
N PRO A 5 -62.76 -128.24 -60.41
CA PRO A 5 -62.68 -126.83 -60.83
C PRO A 5 -63.24 -125.83 -59.80
N TYR A 6 -64.16 -126.27 -58.95
CA TYR A 6 -64.70 -125.50 -57.83
C TYR A 6 -63.67 -125.16 -56.74
N THR A 7 -62.69 -126.02 -56.46
CA THR A 7 -61.67 -125.77 -55.43
C THR A 7 -60.67 -124.71 -55.88
N TYR A 8 -60.26 -124.70 -57.15
CA TYR A 8 -59.33 -123.71 -57.70
C TYR A 8 -59.96 -122.31 -57.75
N ILE A 9 -61.23 -122.22 -58.17
CA ILE A 9 -61.99 -120.96 -58.17
C ILE A 9 -62.18 -120.46 -56.74
N HIS A 10 -62.55 -121.32 -55.80
CA HIS A 10 -62.72 -120.92 -54.40
C HIS A 10 -61.40 -120.48 -53.74
N THR A 11 -60.30 -121.20 -53.95
CA THR A 11 -58.99 -120.78 -53.39
C THR A 11 -58.48 -119.51 -54.05
N TYR A 12 -58.65 -119.33 -55.37
CA TYR A 12 -58.24 -118.12 -56.07
C TYR A 12 -59.06 -116.91 -55.64
N ILE A 13 -60.39 -117.03 -55.56
CA ILE A 13 -61.26 -115.97 -55.08
C ILE A 13 -60.98 -115.66 -53.61
N HIS A 14 -60.85 -116.68 -52.76
CA HIS A 14 -60.57 -116.48 -51.33
C HIS A 14 -59.21 -115.83 -51.12
N THR A 15 -58.15 -116.30 -51.77
CA THR A 15 -56.81 -115.70 -51.66
C THR A 15 -56.76 -114.30 -52.26
N TYR A 16 -57.38 -114.05 -53.41
CA TYR A 16 -57.41 -112.72 -54.02
C TYR A 16 -58.22 -111.74 -53.18
N ILE A 17 -59.43 -112.10 -52.74
CA ILE A 17 -60.25 -111.25 -51.88
C ILE A 17 -59.58 -111.06 -50.52
N HIS A 18 -59.07 -112.12 -49.89
CA HIS A 18 -58.41 -112.01 -48.60
C HIS A 18 -57.13 -111.17 -48.70
N THR A 19 -56.26 -111.41 -49.68
CA THR A 19 -55.04 -110.61 -49.82
C THR A 19 -55.35 -109.19 -50.22
N TYR A 20 -56.28 -108.94 -51.15
CA TYR A 20 -56.65 -107.58 -51.56
C TYR A 20 -57.32 -106.82 -50.42
N ILE A 21 -58.31 -107.40 -49.75
CA ILE A 21 -58.98 -106.76 -48.61
C ILE A 21 -58.02 -106.61 -47.43
N HIS A 22 -57.26 -107.65 -47.07
CA HIS A 22 -56.32 -107.56 -45.95
C HIS A 22 -55.22 -106.55 -46.25
N THR A 23 -54.58 -106.58 -47.42
CA THR A 23 -53.53 -105.61 -47.75
C THR A 23 -54.09 -104.21 -47.88
N TYR A 24 -55.24 -104.00 -48.54
CA TYR A 24 -55.83 -102.68 -48.69
C TYR A 24 -56.30 -102.12 -47.35
N ILE A 25 -57.05 -102.88 -46.57
CA ILE A 25 -57.53 -102.43 -45.25
C ILE A 25 -56.35 -102.27 -44.29
N HIS A 26 -55.44 -103.24 -44.20
CA HIS A 26 -54.30 -103.13 -43.30
C HIS A 26 -53.39 -101.97 -43.70
N THR A 27 -53.04 -101.81 -44.98
CA THR A 27 -52.20 -100.68 -45.40
C THR A 27 -52.93 -99.36 -45.23
N TYR A 28 -54.20 -99.24 -45.59
CA TYR A 28 -54.96 -98.00 -45.43
C TYR A 28 -55.13 -97.64 -43.96
N ILE A 29 -55.59 -98.56 -43.12
CA ILE A 29 -55.78 -98.32 -41.69
C ILE A 29 -54.44 -98.09 -41.01
N HIS A 30 -53.42 -98.93 -41.25
CA HIS A 30 -52.12 -98.75 -40.64
C HIS A 30 -51.48 -97.43 -41.08
N THR A 31 -51.45 -97.11 -42.37
CA THR A 31 -50.86 -95.86 -42.83
C THR A 31 -51.66 -94.66 -42.35
N TYR A 32 -52.99 -94.67 -42.44
CA TYR A 32 -53.81 -93.55 -41.99
C TYR A 32 -53.72 -93.34 -40.48
N ILE A 33 -53.91 -94.38 -39.68
CA ILE A 33 -53.82 -94.28 -38.22
C ILE A 33 -52.39 -93.97 -37.78
N HIS A 34 -51.39 -94.68 -38.29
CA HIS A 34 -50.00 -94.43 -37.90
C HIS A 34 -49.57 -93.02 -38.32
N THR A 35 -49.82 -92.60 -39.56
CA THR A 35 -49.43 -91.25 -39.99
C THR A 35 -50.22 -90.19 -39.24
N TYR A 36 -51.53 -90.33 -39.06
CA TYR A 36 -52.34 -89.35 -38.36
C TYR A 36 -51.95 -89.25 -36.88
N ILE A 37 -51.86 -90.38 -36.17
CA ILE A 37 -51.50 -90.39 -34.75
C ILE A 37 -50.05 -89.96 -34.58
N HIS A 38 -49.10 -90.51 -35.35
CA HIS A 38 -47.70 -90.13 -35.24
C HIS A 38 -47.51 -88.65 -35.57
N THR A 39 -48.05 -88.16 -36.69
CA THR A 39 -47.88 -86.74 -37.05
C THR A 39 -48.60 -85.85 -36.07
N TYR A 40 -49.82 -86.14 -35.66
CA TYR A 40 -50.56 -85.30 -34.71
C TYR A 40 -49.90 -85.28 -33.34
N ILE A 41 -49.59 -86.45 -32.77
CA ILE A 41 -48.94 -86.52 -31.45
C ILE A 41 -47.53 -85.95 -31.52
N HIS A 42 -46.73 -86.35 -32.50
CA HIS A 42 -45.36 -85.83 -32.62
C HIS A 42 -45.37 -84.33 -32.86
N THR A 43 -46.16 -83.81 -33.80
CA THR A 43 -46.19 -82.37 -34.06
C THR A 43 -46.77 -81.62 -32.86
N TYR A 44 -47.88 -82.06 -32.27
CA TYR A 44 -48.48 -81.37 -31.13
C TYR A 44 -47.57 -81.38 -29.91
N ILE A 45 -47.06 -82.55 -29.51
CA ILE A 45 -46.17 -82.67 -28.34
C ILE A 45 -44.85 -81.97 -28.62
N HIS A 46 -44.20 -82.23 -29.76
CA HIS A 46 -42.92 -81.59 -30.07
C HIS A 46 -43.08 -80.08 -30.17
N THR A 47 -44.06 -79.58 -30.93
CA THR A 47 -44.23 -78.12 -31.06
C THR A 47 -44.64 -77.51 -29.74
N TYR A 48 -45.59 -78.07 -28.99
CA TYR A 48 -46.03 -77.49 -27.73
C TYR A 48 -44.92 -77.51 -26.69
N ILE A 49 -44.28 -78.67 -26.46
CA ILE A 49 -43.22 -78.78 -25.46
C ILE A 49 -41.99 -77.99 -25.90
N HIS A 50 -41.52 -78.14 -27.14
CA HIS A 50 -40.35 -77.41 -27.61
C HIS A 50 -40.61 -75.91 -27.58
N THR A 51 -41.74 -75.42 -28.13
CA THR A 51 -42.00 -73.97 -28.13
C THR A 51 -42.23 -73.47 -26.73
N TYR A 52 -43.00 -74.15 -25.87
CA TYR A 52 -43.25 -73.68 -24.51
C TYR A 52 -41.97 -73.68 -23.67
N ILE A 53 -41.21 -74.79 -23.65
CA ILE A 53 -39.97 -74.87 -22.88
C ILE A 53 -38.93 -73.93 -23.46
N HIS A 54 -38.71 -73.93 -24.78
CA HIS A 54 -37.71 -73.05 -25.38
C HIS A 54 -38.09 -71.59 -25.18
N THR A 55 -39.33 -71.17 -25.47
CA THR A 55 -39.72 -69.77 -25.30
C THR A 55 -39.72 -69.39 -23.83
N TYR A 56 -40.26 -70.20 -22.92
CA TYR A 56 -40.30 -69.85 -21.50
C TYR A 56 -38.89 -69.78 -20.90
N ILE A 57 -38.07 -70.82 -21.10
CA ILE A 57 -36.71 -70.85 -20.56
C ILE A 57 -35.85 -69.78 -21.23
N HIS A 58 -35.86 -69.68 -22.55
CA HIS A 58 -35.07 -68.67 -23.25
C HIS A 58 -35.52 -67.27 -22.86
N THR A 59 -36.82 -66.96 -22.88
CA THR A 59 -37.28 -65.61 -22.53
C THR A 59 -37.02 -65.32 -21.06
N TYR A 60 -37.30 -66.23 -20.14
CA TYR A 60 -37.08 -66.00 -18.71
C TYR A 60 -35.60 -65.84 -18.39
N ILE A 61 -34.76 -66.77 -18.84
CA ILE A 61 -33.31 -66.70 -18.59
C ILE A 61 -32.71 -65.49 -19.30
N HIS A 62 -33.01 -65.28 -20.58
CA HIS A 62 -32.47 -64.15 -21.32
C HIS A 62 -32.94 -62.84 -20.70
N THR A 63 -34.23 -62.65 -20.44
CA THR A 63 -34.72 -61.39 -19.86
C THR A 63 -34.19 -61.20 -18.46
N TYR A 64 -34.21 -62.21 -17.59
CA TYR A 64 -33.73 -62.07 -16.21
C TYR A 64 -32.23 -61.79 -16.17
N ILE A 65 -31.42 -62.58 -16.87
CA ILE A 65 -29.97 -62.40 -16.89
C ILE A 65 -29.61 -61.10 -17.60
N HIS A 66 -30.17 -60.83 -18.77
CA HIS A 66 -29.88 -59.60 -19.49
C HIS A 66 -30.31 -58.38 -18.69
N THR A 67 -31.53 -58.34 -18.15
CA THR A 67 -31.99 -57.18 -17.37
C THR A 67 -31.20 -57.05 -16.08
N TYR A 68 -30.95 -58.12 -15.33
CA TYR A 68 -30.20 -58.05 -14.08
C TYR A 68 -28.75 -57.62 -14.32
N ILE A 69 -28.05 -58.27 -15.25
CA ILE A 69 -26.66 -57.93 -15.56
C ILE A 69 -26.59 -56.53 -16.17
N HIS A 70 -27.42 -56.22 -17.17
CA HIS A 70 -27.40 -54.90 -17.79
C HIS A 70 -27.74 -53.81 -16.77
N THR A 71 -28.83 -53.95 -16.00
CA THR A 71 -29.20 -52.93 -15.01
C THR A 71 -28.15 -52.83 -13.92
N TYR A 72 -27.69 -53.93 -13.33
CA TYR A 72 -26.70 -53.89 -12.25
C TYR A 72 -25.37 -53.33 -12.73
N ILE A 73 -24.81 -53.86 -13.82
CA ILE A 73 -23.53 -53.39 -14.34
C ILE A 73 -23.65 -51.97 -14.85
N HIS A 74 -24.66 -51.65 -15.66
CA HIS A 74 -24.81 -50.30 -16.20
C HIS A 74 -25.07 -49.30 -15.07
N THR A 75 -25.99 -49.57 -14.14
CA THR A 75 -26.27 -48.62 -13.05
C THR A 75 -25.08 -48.51 -12.12
N TYR A 76 -24.46 -49.61 -11.69
CA TYR A 76 -23.32 -49.55 -10.78
C TYR A 76 -22.12 -48.86 -11.41
N ILE A 77 -21.72 -49.27 -12.63
CA ILE A 77 -20.57 -48.67 -13.31
C ILE A 77 -20.88 -47.21 -13.66
N HIS A 78 -22.05 -46.92 -14.24
CA HIS A 78 -22.39 -45.55 -14.60
C HIS A 78 -22.48 -44.67 -13.36
N THR A 79 -23.19 -45.07 -12.31
CA THR A 79 -23.31 -44.26 -11.10
C THR A 79 -21.97 -44.11 -10.40
N TYR A 80 -21.20 -45.18 -10.21
CA TYR A 80 -19.91 -45.11 -9.53
C TYR A 80 -18.91 -44.27 -10.32
N ILE A 81 -18.73 -44.54 -11.62
CA ILE A 81 -17.79 -43.79 -12.46
C ILE A 81 -18.26 -42.34 -12.59
N HIS A 82 -19.52 -42.09 -12.91
CA HIS A 82 -20.03 -40.73 -13.07
C HIS A 82 -19.92 -39.96 -11.76
N THR A 83 -20.39 -40.51 -10.64
CA THR A 83 -20.33 -39.80 -9.36
C THR A 83 -18.89 -39.61 -8.91
N TYR A 84 -18.03 -40.63 -8.97
CA TYR A 84 -16.64 -40.51 -8.55
C TYR A 84 -15.86 -39.52 -9.43
N ILE A 85 -15.94 -39.66 -10.76
CA ILE A 85 -15.25 -38.75 -11.68
C ILE A 85 -15.82 -37.35 -11.56
N HIS A 86 -17.15 -37.17 -11.58
CA HIS A 86 -17.75 -35.86 -11.48
C HIS A 86 -17.42 -35.21 -10.14
N THR A 87 -17.57 -35.90 -9.02
CA THR A 87 -17.26 -35.32 -7.70
C THR A 87 -15.79 -35.05 -7.57
N TYR A 88 -14.90 -35.96 -7.95
CA TYR A 88 -13.45 -35.76 -7.84
C TYR A 88 -12.98 -34.62 -8.74
N ILE A 89 -13.35 -34.63 -10.02
CA ILE A 89 -12.96 -33.57 -10.96
C ILE A 89 -13.59 -32.25 -10.55
N HIS A 90 -14.88 -32.21 -10.26
CA HIS A 90 -15.54 -30.97 -9.85
C HIS A 90 -14.93 -30.43 -8.56
N THR A 91 -14.77 -31.25 -7.52
CA THR A 91 -14.19 -30.78 -6.25
C THR A 91 -12.74 -30.38 -6.42
N TYR A 92 -11.91 -31.16 -7.11
CA TYR A 92 -10.50 -30.84 -7.31
C TYR A 92 -10.35 -29.57 -8.14
N ILE A 93 -11.01 -29.48 -9.31
CA ILE A 93 -10.92 -28.30 -10.16
C ILE A 93 -11.52 -27.08 -9.47
N HIS A 94 -12.72 -27.20 -8.90
CA HIS A 94 -13.35 -26.08 -8.20
C HIS A 94 -12.50 -25.61 -7.02
N THR A 95 -12.06 -26.51 -6.14
CA THR A 95 -11.24 -26.12 -4.99
C THR A 95 -9.89 -25.57 -5.43
N TYR A 96 -9.19 -26.21 -6.36
CA TYR A 96 -7.88 -25.74 -6.82
C TYR A 96 -7.99 -24.40 -7.53
N ILE A 97 -8.89 -24.26 -8.50
CA ILE A 97 -9.08 -23.00 -9.23
C ILE A 97 -9.58 -21.91 -8.29
N HIS A 98 -10.61 -22.19 -7.48
CA HIS A 98 -11.14 -21.19 -6.56
C HIS A 98 -10.07 -20.77 -5.55
N THR A 99 -9.38 -21.71 -4.91
CA THR A 99 -8.34 -21.35 -3.92
C THR A 99 -7.16 -20.66 -4.56
N TYR A 100 -6.68 -21.10 -5.72
CA TYR A 100 -5.55 -20.47 -6.41
C TYR A 100 -5.92 -19.07 -6.88
N ILE A 101 -7.04 -18.92 -7.60
CA ILE A 101 -7.48 -17.61 -8.10
C ILE A 101 -7.81 -16.69 -6.93
N HIS A 102 -8.57 -17.14 -5.94
CA HIS A 102 -8.93 -16.32 -4.79
C HIS A 102 -7.69 -15.92 -4.01
N THR A 103 -6.79 -16.85 -3.66
CA THR A 103 -5.58 -16.51 -2.91
C THR A 103 -4.66 -15.61 -3.73
N TYR A 104 -4.41 -15.91 -5.00
CA TYR A 104 -3.52 -15.11 -5.84
C TYR A 104 -4.09 -13.70 -6.07
N ILE A 105 -5.34 -13.59 -6.50
CA ILE A 105 -5.97 -12.28 -6.73
C ILE A 105 -6.08 -11.51 -5.42
N HIS A 106 -6.58 -12.12 -4.35
CA HIS A 106 -6.74 -11.44 -3.07
C HIS A 106 -5.38 -10.99 -2.53
N THR A 107 -4.37 -11.87 -2.50
CA THR A 107 -3.04 -11.50 -2.01
C THR A 107 -2.40 -10.46 -2.90
N TYR A 108 -2.44 -10.60 -4.22
CA TYR A 108 -1.84 -9.63 -5.15
C TYR A 108 -2.52 -8.27 -5.05
N ILE A 109 -3.85 -8.22 -5.15
CA ILE A 109 -4.60 -6.96 -5.06
C ILE A 109 -4.43 -6.34 -3.68
N HIS A 110 -4.63 -7.12 -2.61
CA HIS A 110 -4.49 -6.59 -1.25
C HIS A 110 -3.08 -6.09 -1.00
N THR A 111 -2.04 -6.89 -1.29
CA THR A 111 -0.66 -6.45 -1.07
C THR A 111 -0.29 -5.28 -1.95
N TYR A 112 -0.60 -5.31 -3.25
CA TYR A 112 -0.27 -4.22 -4.17
C TYR A 112 -0.99 -2.93 -3.79
N ILE A 113 -2.32 -2.97 -3.62
CA ILE A 113 -3.10 -1.79 -3.26
C ILE A 113 -2.71 -1.29 -1.88
N HIS A 114 -2.64 -2.17 -0.88
CA HIS A 114 -2.28 -1.76 0.48
C HIS A 114 -0.87 -1.17 0.50
N THR A 115 0.13 -1.85 -0.07
CA THR A 115 1.51 -1.34 -0.07
C THR A 115 1.62 -0.06 -0.88
N TYR A 116 1.04 0.01 -2.08
CA TYR A 116 1.11 1.21 -2.92
C TYR A 116 0.41 2.40 -2.27
N ILE A 117 -0.84 2.24 -1.83
CA ILE A 117 -1.60 3.31 -1.17
C ILE A 117 -0.94 3.70 0.13
N HIS A 118 -0.61 2.74 1.00
CA HIS A 118 0.02 3.04 2.28
C HIS A 118 1.37 3.73 2.07
N THR A 119 2.25 3.20 1.22
CA THR A 119 3.56 3.82 0.98
C THR A 119 3.41 5.18 0.32
N TYR A 120 2.59 5.32 -0.72
CA TYR A 120 2.41 6.59 -1.41
C TYR A 120 1.79 7.65 -0.50
N ILE A 121 0.67 7.34 0.18
CA ILE A 121 0.01 8.28 1.08
C ILE A 121 0.92 8.59 2.27
N HIS A 122 1.48 7.58 2.93
CA HIS A 122 2.34 7.81 4.09
C HIS A 122 3.57 8.61 3.70
N THR A 123 4.28 8.23 2.63
CA THR A 123 5.48 8.98 2.21
C THR A 123 5.13 10.37 1.73
N TYR A 124 4.10 10.55 0.89
CA TYR A 124 3.71 11.85 0.38
C TYR A 124 3.24 12.77 1.50
N ILE A 125 2.29 12.33 2.34
CA ILE A 125 1.77 13.12 3.45
C ILE A 125 2.89 13.39 4.46
N HIS A 126 3.63 12.37 4.89
CA HIS A 126 4.70 12.56 5.87
C HIS A 126 5.78 13.49 5.32
N THR A 127 6.28 13.26 4.11
CA THR A 127 7.32 14.13 3.54
C THR A 127 6.79 15.52 3.29
N TYR A 128 5.63 15.70 2.68
CA TYR A 128 5.08 17.02 2.39
C TYR A 128 4.77 17.79 3.66
N ILE A 129 4.03 17.20 4.60
CA ILE A 129 3.68 17.87 5.86
C ILE A 129 4.93 18.11 6.70
N HIS A 130 5.79 17.11 6.88
CA HIS A 130 7.00 17.29 7.68
C HIS A 130 7.93 18.32 7.05
N THR A 131 8.21 18.24 5.75
CA THR A 131 9.09 19.23 5.10
C THR A 131 8.45 20.60 5.09
N TYR A 132 7.17 20.74 4.73
CA TYR A 132 6.51 22.03 4.69
C TYR A 132 6.41 22.67 6.08
N ILE A 133 5.92 21.94 7.08
CA ILE A 133 5.79 22.46 8.45
C ILE A 133 7.18 22.72 9.03
N HIS A 134 8.11 21.77 8.93
CA HIS A 134 9.44 21.96 9.50
C HIS A 134 10.16 23.12 8.80
N THR A 135 10.20 23.17 7.47
CA THR A 135 10.87 24.26 6.77
C THR A 135 10.17 25.59 7.01
N TYR A 136 8.84 25.66 6.93
CA TYR A 136 8.11 26.90 7.13
C TYR A 136 8.25 27.41 8.57
N ILE A 137 7.97 26.56 9.56
CA ILE A 137 8.08 26.95 10.97
C ILE A 137 9.53 27.25 11.33
N HIS A 138 10.47 26.38 10.98
CA HIS A 138 11.88 26.59 11.31
C HIS A 138 12.39 27.85 10.62
N THR A 139 12.16 28.03 9.32
CA THR A 139 12.64 29.23 8.62
C THR A 139 11.93 30.47 9.13
N TYR A 140 10.60 30.47 9.26
CA TYR A 140 9.86 31.65 9.71
C TYR A 140 10.23 32.03 11.15
N ILE A 141 10.17 31.10 12.10
CA ILE A 141 10.52 31.37 13.49
C ILE A 141 11.98 31.72 13.61
N HIS A 142 12.89 30.93 13.03
CA HIS A 142 14.32 31.21 13.13
C HIS A 142 14.65 32.55 12.49
N THR A 143 14.22 32.81 11.25
CA THR A 143 14.53 34.08 10.59
C THR A 143 13.85 35.25 11.29
N TYR A 144 12.56 35.17 11.63
CA TYR A 144 11.85 36.26 12.29
C TYR A 144 12.43 36.55 13.67
N ILE A 145 12.56 35.54 14.53
CA ILE A 145 13.09 35.74 15.88
C ILE A 145 14.56 36.14 15.82
N HIS A 146 15.40 35.43 15.07
CA HIS A 146 16.82 35.77 14.98
C HIS A 146 17.00 37.16 14.40
N THR A 147 16.36 37.51 13.28
CA THR A 147 16.51 38.84 12.69
C THR A 147 15.92 39.91 13.59
N TYR A 148 14.72 39.72 14.15
CA TYR A 148 14.10 40.71 15.01
C TYR A 148 14.91 40.92 16.29
N ILE A 149 15.26 39.86 17.01
CA ILE A 149 16.05 39.96 18.24
C ILE A 149 17.44 40.50 17.92
N HIS A 150 18.15 39.94 16.94
CA HIS A 150 19.49 40.40 16.60
C HIS A 150 19.45 41.86 16.15
N THR A 151 18.59 42.24 15.20
CA THR A 151 18.53 43.63 14.75
C THR A 151 18.05 44.55 15.85
N TYR A 152 16.99 44.24 16.57
CA TYR A 152 16.47 45.11 17.63
C TYR A 152 17.47 45.27 18.77
N ILE A 153 17.97 44.17 19.34
CA ILE A 153 18.93 44.22 20.45
C ILE A 153 20.24 44.83 19.99
N HIS A 154 20.81 44.37 18.87
CA HIS A 154 22.08 44.91 18.40
C HIS A 154 21.93 46.39 18.05
N THR A 155 20.94 46.79 17.27
CA THR A 155 20.78 48.21 16.91
C THR A 155 20.43 49.05 18.12
N TYR A 156 19.50 48.63 18.98
CA TYR A 156 19.10 49.41 20.15
C TYR A 156 20.25 49.52 21.15
N ILE A 157 20.87 48.41 21.55
CA ILE A 157 21.98 48.45 22.51
C ILE A 157 23.19 49.16 21.90
N HIS A 158 23.59 48.80 20.69
CA HIS A 158 24.75 49.45 20.06
C HIS A 158 24.49 50.93 19.87
N THR A 159 23.37 51.35 19.27
CA THR A 159 23.10 52.78 19.06
C THR A 159 22.91 53.50 20.38
N TYR A 160 22.12 52.99 21.31
CA TYR A 160 21.87 53.65 22.59
C TYR A 160 23.14 53.76 23.43
N ILE A 161 23.85 52.65 23.66
CA ILE A 161 25.08 52.66 24.46
C ILE A 161 26.16 53.47 23.75
N HIS A 162 26.41 53.22 22.46
CA HIS A 162 27.46 53.95 21.74
C HIS A 162 27.13 55.43 21.69
N THR A 163 25.93 55.83 21.28
CA THR A 163 25.58 57.26 21.20
C THR A 163 25.53 57.90 22.57
N TYR A 164 24.91 57.28 23.58
CA TYR A 164 24.82 57.85 24.91
C TYR A 164 26.19 57.96 25.58
N ILE A 165 26.98 56.89 25.60
CA ILE A 165 28.32 56.92 26.20
C ILE A 165 29.23 57.84 25.41
N HIS A 166 29.28 57.72 24.08
CA HIS A 166 30.13 58.59 23.27
C HIS A 166 29.73 60.05 23.43
N THR A 167 28.45 60.39 23.29
CA THR A 167 28.01 61.79 23.44
C THR A 167 28.20 62.28 24.86
N TYR A 168 27.82 61.53 25.89
CA TYR A 168 27.96 61.95 27.28
C TYR A 168 29.42 62.11 27.67
N ILE A 169 30.27 61.09 27.43
CA ILE A 169 31.69 61.17 27.77
C ILE A 169 32.38 62.23 26.93
N HIS A 170 32.18 62.24 25.61
CA HIS A 170 32.82 63.22 24.76
C HIS A 170 32.37 64.63 25.12
N THR A 171 31.06 64.89 25.24
CA THR A 171 30.58 66.24 25.59
C THR A 171 30.98 66.62 26.99
N TYR A 172 30.83 65.76 28.00
CA TYR A 172 31.18 66.07 29.38
C TYR A 172 32.68 66.29 29.52
N ILE A 173 33.53 65.38 29.07
CA ILE A 173 34.98 65.52 29.17
C ILE A 173 35.44 66.70 28.32
N HIS A 174 35.03 66.79 27.07
CA HIS A 174 35.45 67.90 26.20
C HIS A 174 34.99 69.22 26.78
N THR A 175 33.70 69.39 27.12
CA THR A 175 33.21 70.67 27.65
C THR A 175 33.81 70.96 29.01
N TYR A 176 33.85 70.01 29.95
CA TYR A 176 34.38 70.25 31.29
C TYR A 176 35.88 70.54 31.25
N ILE A 177 36.68 69.69 30.60
CA ILE A 177 38.13 69.89 30.53
C ILE A 177 38.44 71.13 29.70
N HIS A 178 37.85 71.29 28.52
CA HIS A 178 38.12 72.47 27.69
C HIS A 178 37.68 73.74 28.41
N THR A 179 36.45 73.83 28.93
CA THR A 179 36.00 75.04 29.62
C THR A 179 36.78 75.27 30.91
N TYR A 180 36.99 74.26 31.75
CA TYR A 180 37.71 74.43 33.01
C TYR A 180 39.16 74.81 32.77
N ILE A 181 39.89 74.04 31.96
CA ILE A 181 41.31 74.34 31.67
C ILE A 181 41.43 75.65 30.92
N HIS A 182 40.65 75.86 29.86
CA HIS A 182 40.74 77.11 29.10
C HIS A 182 40.36 78.30 29.98
N THR A 183 39.21 78.29 30.66
CA THR A 183 38.80 79.42 31.49
C THR A 183 39.73 79.59 32.68
N TYR A 184 40.09 78.55 33.42
CA TYR A 184 40.96 78.67 34.58
C TYR A 184 42.36 79.11 34.19
N ILE A 185 43.02 78.44 33.25
CA ILE A 185 44.38 78.82 32.82
C ILE A 185 44.35 80.18 32.15
N HIS A 186 43.44 80.43 31.21
CA HIS A 186 43.39 81.72 30.53
C HIS A 186 43.08 82.84 31.52
N THR A 187 42.04 82.71 32.36
CA THR A 187 41.71 83.77 33.33
C THR A 187 42.80 83.92 34.38
N TYR A 188 43.32 82.84 34.96
CA TYR A 188 44.36 82.91 35.98
C TYR A 188 45.65 83.48 35.42
N ILE A 189 46.16 82.96 34.31
CA ILE A 189 47.40 83.48 33.70
C ILE A 189 47.18 84.90 33.21
N HIS A 190 46.10 85.19 32.49
CA HIS A 190 45.84 86.54 32.00
C HIS A 190 45.67 87.52 33.15
N THR A 191 44.83 87.23 34.15
CA THR A 191 44.64 88.14 35.28
C THR A 191 45.90 88.25 36.12
N TYR A 192 46.59 87.16 36.45
CA TYR A 192 47.80 87.19 37.26
C TYR A 192 48.94 87.93 36.55
N ILE A 193 49.25 87.58 35.30
CA ILE A 193 50.30 88.25 34.53
C ILE A 193 49.91 89.71 34.30
N HIS A 194 48.69 89.98 33.83
CA HIS A 194 48.27 91.35 33.56
C HIS A 194 48.27 92.19 34.84
N THR A 195 47.66 91.71 35.93
CA THR A 195 47.62 92.47 37.19
C THR A 195 49.00 92.60 37.81
N TYR A 196 49.79 91.52 37.90
CA TYR A 196 51.12 91.55 38.50
C TYR A 196 52.06 92.44 37.69
N ILE A 197 52.19 92.23 36.39
CA ILE A 197 53.08 93.05 35.55
C ILE A 197 52.59 94.49 35.51
N HIS A 198 51.30 94.73 35.27
CA HIS A 198 50.78 96.09 35.21
C HIS A 198 50.93 96.80 36.55
N THR A 199 50.48 96.20 37.66
CA THR A 199 50.59 96.84 38.97
C THR A 199 52.04 97.00 39.40
N TYR A 200 52.88 95.97 39.28
CA TYR A 200 54.27 96.04 39.68
C TYR A 200 55.06 97.05 38.85
N ILE A 201 55.00 96.98 37.52
CA ILE A 201 55.72 97.92 36.66
C ILE A 201 55.16 99.33 36.84
N HIS A 202 53.84 99.51 36.81
CA HIS A 202 53.24 100.83 36.94
C HIS A 202 53.54 101.43 38.31
N THR A 203 53.34 100.70 39.41
CA THR A 203 53.63 101.23 40.75
C THR A 203 55.11 101.42 40.98
N TYR A 204 55.97 100.48 40.60
CA TYR A 204 57.42 100.60 40.79
C TYR A 204 57.99 101.75 39.97
N ILE A 205 57.70 101.84 38.67
CA ILE A 205 58.19 102.93 37.82
C ILE A 205 57.59 104.26 38.29
N HIS A 206 56.28 104.34 38.53
CA HIS A 206 55.65 105.60 38.93
C HIS A 206 56.14 106.06 40.30
N THR A 207 56.26 105.18 41.30
CA THR A 207 56.78 105.54 42.62
C THR A 207 58.26 105.87 42.58
N TYR A 208 59.08 105.07 41.89
CA TYR A 208 60.51 105.32 41.75
C TYR A 208 60.78 106.63 41.05
N ILE A 209 60.15 106.91 39.90
CA ILE A 209 60.30 108.18 39.19
C ILE A 209 59.79 109.33 40.06
N ARG A 210 58.62 109.19 40.70
CA ARG A 210 58.06 110.27 41.54
C ARG A 210 58.94 110.58 42.74
N VAL A 211 59.46 109.57 43.43
CA VAL A 211 60.39 109.73 44.57
C VAL A 211 61.73 110.28 44.10
N TYR A 212 62.29 109.75 43.01
CA TYR A 212 63.55 110.22 42.45
C TYR A 212 63.46 111.70 42.03
N ILE A 213 62.43 112.09 41.29
CA ILE A 213 62.21 113.48 40.89
C ILE A 213 61.97 114.37 42.12
N HIS A 214 61.12 113.95 43.06
CA HIS A 214 60.81 114.75 44.25
C HIS A 214 62.04 114.95 45.15
N THR A 215 62.86 113.92 45.35
CA THR A 215 64.09 114.02 46.15
C THR A 215 65.13 114.87 45.44
N HIS A 216 65.34 114.70 44.14
CA HIS A 216 66.33 115.45 43.39
C HIS A 216 65.96 116.94 43.25
N ILE A 217 64.67 117.25 43.04
CA ILE A 217 64.18 118.64 43.04
C ILE A 217 64.28 119.23 44.44
N SER A 218 63.88 118.52 45.50
CA SER A 218 63.98 119.01 46.88
C SER A 218 65.43 119.34 47.28
N VAL A 219 66.39 118.50 46.90
CA VAL A 219 67.83 118.73 47.13
C VAL A 219 68.33 119.93 46.32
N CYS A 220 67.94 120.07 45.05
CA CYS A 220 68.29 121.24 44.24
C CYS A 220 67.69 122.54 44.79
N THR A 221 66.45 122.49 45.28
CA THR A 221 65.75 123.67 45.84
C THR A 221 66.36 124.10 47.17
N ASN A 222 66.73 123.14 48.03
CA ASN A 222 67.46 123.43 49.28
C ASN A 222 68.86 123.98 49.01
N ARG A 223 69.59 123.46 48.02
CA ARG A 223 70.88 124.05 47.60
C ARG A 223 70.72 125.47 47.06
N HIS A 224 69.67 125.75 46.29
CA HIS A 224 69.42 127.09 45.75
C HIS A 224 69.05 128.09 46.85
N LYS A 225 68.24 127.69 47.84
CA LYS A 225 67.94 128.53 49.03
C LYS A 225 69.18 128.84 49.86
N ILE A 226 70.09 127.88 50.04
CA ILE A 226 71.35 128.09 50.76
C ILE A 226 72.29 129.03 50.00
N PHE A 227 72.26 129.01 48.66
CA PHE A 227 73.09 129.88 47.83
C PHE A 227 72.60 131.34 47.76
N LEU A 228 71.31 131.59 48.01
CA LEU A 228 70.72 132.94 48.04
C LEU A 228 70.78 133.62 49.42
N GLN A 229 71.26 132.92 50.46
CA GLN A 229 71.48 133.45 51.82
C GLN A 229 72.96 133.73 52.14
N ARG A 230 73.84 133.67 51.14
CA ARG A 230 75.22 134.18 51.18
C ARG A 230 75.37 135.29 50.15
#